data_AF-F9SY13-F1
#
_entry.id   AF-F9SY13-F1
#
_cell.length_a   1.000
_cell.length_b   1.000
_cell.length_c   1.000
_cell.angle_alpha   90.00
_cell.angle_beta   90.00
_cell.angle_gamma   90.00
#
_symmetry.space_group_name_H-M   'P 1'
#
loop_
_entity.id
_entity.type
_entity.pdbx_description
1 polymer ?
#
loop_
_entity_poly.entity_id
_entity_poly.type
_entity_poly.pdbx_seq_one_letter_code
_entity_poly.pdbx_strand_id
1 'polypeptide(L)'
;MRAIVISVLATALAGCAAKGPSAELQLSNECYQSTVDERVARFTDNFTTDDLNDLTSALKRHYLKVSHAMLLKQRANDISDPLGGIPASFELETAQESVIGSLKPIYMILNRSSVPQFVSTQVQQQMKDGLAICYGES
;
A
#
# COMPACT_ATOMS: atom_id res chain seq x y z
N MET A 1 -13.86 24.87 -8.24
CA MET A 1 -14.59 23.74 -7.62
C MET A 1 -14.23 22.46 -8.36
N ARG A 2 -13.32 21.66 -7.80
CA ARG A 2 -13.04 20.29 -8.27
C ARG A 2 -13.10 19.39 -7.04
N ALA A 3 -14.32 19.13 -6.58
CA ALA A 3 -14.61 17.89 -5.89
C ALA A 3 -14.62 16.76 -6.95
N ILE A 4 -14.45 15.52 -6.50
CA ILE A 4 -14.33 14.27 -7.27
C ILE A 4 -12.86 13.87 -7.47
N VAL A 5 -12.24 13.29 -6.42
CA VAL A 5 -11.88 11.85 -6.34
C VAL A 5 -11.84 11.45 -4.85
N ILE A 6 -13.01 11.43 -4.21
CA ILE A 6 -13.22 10.72 -2.93
C ILE A 6 -14.46 9.85 -3.16
N SER A 7 -14.32 8.77 -3.93
CA SER A 7 -15.46 7.87 -4.15
C SER A 7 -15.12 6.45 -4.63
N VAL A 8 -13.86 6.00 -4.54
CA VAL A 8 -13.51 4.59 -4.80
C VAL A 8 -13.28 3.78 -3.51
N LEU A 9 -13.13 4.45 -2.35
CA LEU A 9 -13.03 3.75 -1.04
C LEU A 9 -14.38 3.55 -0.31
N ALA A 10 -15.47 4.16 -0.77
CA ALA A 10 -16.75 4.11 -0.05
C ALA A 10 -17.68 2.96 -0.50
N THR A 11 -17.56 2.49 -1.74
CA THR A 11 -18.54 1.57 -2.35
C THR A 11 -18.18 0.09 -2.25
N ALA A 12 -16.98 -0.27 -1.79
CA ALA A 12 -16.65 -1.66 -1.44
C ALA A 12 -17.11 -2.06 -0.02
N LEU A 13 -17.58 -1.10 0.79
CA LEU A 13 -17.92 -1.27 2.21
C LEU A 13 -19.44 -1.39 2.48
N ALA A 14 -20.28 -1.45 1.45
CA ALA A 14 -21.75 -1.37 1.57
C ALA A 14 -22.42 -2.68 2.06
N GLY A 15 -21.73 -3.50 2.86
CA GLY A 15 -22.23 -4.82 3.22
C GLY A 15 -21.71 -5.37 4.54
N CYS A 16 -21.45 -4.52 5.55
CA CYS A 16 -21.55 -4.83 6.98
C CYS A 16 -21.08 -3.62 7.78
N ALA A 17 -21.62 -3.45 8.98
CA ALA A 17 -21.46 -2.31 9.88
C ALA A 17 -20.03 -2.12 10.45
N ALA A 18 -19.00 -2.14 9.61
CA ALA A 18 -17.63 -1.95 10.05
C ALA A 18 -17.24 -0.47 9.95
N LYS A 19 -16.85 0.09 11.10
CA LYS A 19 -16.26 1.43 11.25
C LYS A 19 -15.20 1.66 10.15
N GLY A 20 -15.22 2.84 9.53
CA GLY A 20 -14.25 3.23 8.50
C GLY A 20 -12.80 3.27 9.04
N PRO A 21 -11.80 3.49 8.18
CA PRO A 21 -10.40 3.62 8.60
C PRO A 21 -10.23 4.73 9.64
N SER A 22 -9.37 4.54 10.65
CA SER A 22 -9.08 5.61 11.62
C SER A 22 -8.34 6.78 10.97
N ALA A 23 -8.31 7.92 11.67
CA ALA A 23 -7.55 9.08 11.23
C ALA A 23 -6.05 8.77 11.15
N GLU A 24 -5.52 7.96 12.07
CA GLU A 24 -4.13 7.50 12.05
C GLU A 24 -3.83 6.68 10.79
N LEU A 25 -4.73 5.75 10.41
CA LEU A 25 -4.54 4.96 9.20
C LEU A 25 -4.57 5.82 7.94
N GLN A 26 -5.43 6.85 7.90
CA GLN A 26 -5.46 7.81 6.79
C GLN A 26 -4.14 8.59 6.69
N LEU A 27 -3.59 9.05 7.82
CA LEU A 27 -2.30 9.72 7.87
C LEU A 27 -1.14 8.79 7.48
N SER A 28 -1.13 7.54 7.95
CA SER A 28 -0.14 6.52 7.55
C SER A 28 -0.18 6.22 6.06
N ASN A 29 -1.38 6.17 5.49
CA ASN A 29 -1.60 6.00 4.06
C ASN A 29 -0.98 7.15 3.24
N GLU A 30 -1.26 8.39 3.64
CA GLU A 30 -0.71 9.59 3.00
C GLU A 30 0.82 9.66 3.17
N CYS A 31 1.34 9.35 4.37
CA CYS A 31 2.76 9.24 4.66
C CYS A 31 3.46 8.27 3.71
N TYR A 32 2.90 7.07 3.55
CA TYR A 32 3.52 6.02 2.74
C TYR A 32 3.54 6.43 1.27
N GLN A 33 2.41 6.93 0.76
CA GLN A 33 2.32 7.38 -0.61
C GLN A 33 3.33 8.49 -0.90
N SER A 34 3.38 9.54 -0.07
CA SER A 34 4.34 10.64 -0.24
C SER A 34 5.78 10.15 -0.16
N THR A 35 6.09 9.28 0.81
CA THR A 35 7.46 8.77 1.01
C THR A 35 7.94 7.96 -0.19
N VAL A 36 7.10 7.08 -0.73
CA VAL A 36 7.44 6.25 -1.88
C VAL A 36 7.51 7.08 -3.16
N ASP A 37 6.53 7.97 -3.38
CA ASP A 37 6.48 8.82 -4.58
C ASP A 37 7.71 9.75 -4.65
N GLU A 38 8.06 10.43 -3.56
CA GLU A 38 9.26 11.28 -3.49
C GLU A 38 10.55 10.51 -3.75
N ARG A 39 10.63 9.28 -3.25
CA ARG A 39 11.83 8.44 -3.36
C ARG A 39 11.98 7.85 -4.76
N VAL A 40 10.89 7.41 -5.39
CA VAL A 40 10.89 6.94 -6.78
C VAL A 40 11.16 8.08 -7.76
N ALA A 41 10.63 9.28 -7.50
CA ALA A 41 10.88 10.47 -8.33
C ALA A 41 12.36 10.90 -8.37
N ARG A 42 13.22 10.42 -7.47
CA ARG A 42 14.67 10.66 -7.56
C ARG A 42 15.35 9.81 -8.63
N PHE A 43 14.70 8.74 -9.09
CA PHE A 43 15.27 7.79 -10.05
C PHE A 43 14.56 7.80 -11.39
N THR A 44 13.55 8.66 -11.59
CA THR A 44 12.70 8.68 -12.79
C THR A 44 13.50 8.75 -14.08
N ASP A 45 14.61 9.48 -14.13
CA ASP A 45 15.47 9.60 -15.32
C ASP A 45 16.22 8.30 -15.68
N ASN A 46 16.25 7.33 -14.77
CA ASN A 46 16.86 6.01 -14.98
C ASN A 46 15.84 4.95 -15.44
N PHE A 47 14.56 5.29 -15.51
CA PHE A 47 13.51 4.40 -16.01
C PHE A 47 13.15 4.78 -17.45
N THR A 48 12.80 3.78 -18.26
CA THR A 48 12.03 4.05 -19.47
C THR A 48 10.63 4.54 -19.08
N THR A 49 9.96 5.26 -19.97
CA THR A 49 8.57 5.70 -19.73
C THR A 49 7.64 4.52 -19.43
N ASP A 50 7.82 3.39 -20.12
CA ASP A 50 7.01 2.19 -19.93
C ASP A 50 7.29 1.54 -18.56
N ASP A 51 8.56 1.44 -18.16
CA ASP A 51 8.93 0.91 -16.84
C ASP A 51 8.39 1.78 -15.71
N LEU A 52 8.41 3.09 -15.88
CA LEU A 52 7.85 4.03 -14.91
C LEU A 52 6.33 3.86 -14.77
N ASN A 53 5.60 3.77 -15.89
CA ASN A 53 4.15 3.57 -15.89
C ASN A 53 3.76 2.25 -15.22
N ASP A 54 4.49 1.17 -15.54
CA ASP A 54 4.31 -0.14 -14.93
C ASP A 54 4.59 -0.10 -13.43
N LEU A 55 5.70 0.55 -13.03
CA LEU A 55 6.11 0.68 -11.63
C LEU A 55 5.07 1.48 -10.83
N THR A 56 4.64 2.64 -11.31
CA THR A 56 3.60 3.45 -10.66
C THR A 56 2.29 2.66 -10.51
N SER A 57 1.90 1.90 -11.53
CA SER A 57 0.69 1.08 -11.47
C SER A 57 0.81 -0.08 -10.48
N ALA A 58 1.99 -0.70 -10.39
CA ALA A 58 2.26 -1.76 -9.42
C ALA A 58 2.31 -1.22 -7.98
N LEU A 59 2.94 -0.06 -7.76
CA LEU A 59 3.01 0.61 -6.46
C LEU A 59 1.62 1.01 -5.94
N LYS A 60 0.77 1.59 -6.79
CA LYS A 60 -0.62 1.91 -6.42
C LYS A 60 -1.41 0.68 -5.98
N ARG A 61 -1.22 -0.45 -6.68
CA ARG A 61 -1.86 -1.72 -6.30
C ARG A 61 -1.32 -2.26 -4.97
N HIS A 62 0.00 -2.22 -4.77
CA HIS A 62 0.62 -2.64 -3.51
C HIS A 62 0.10 -1.81 -2.33
N TYR A 63 0.05 -0.48 -2.49
CA TYR A 63 -0.51 0.43 -1.50
C TYR A 63 -1.94 0.03 -1.10
N LEU A 64 -2.84 -0.20 -2.06
CA LEU A 64 -4.22 -0.62 -1.75
C LEU A 64 -4.27 -1.92 -0.94
N LYS A 65 -3.34 -2.86 -1.19
CA LYS A 65 -3.24 -4.10 -0.41
C LYS A 65 -2.75 -3.84 1.00
N VAL A 66 -1.73 -3.00 1.18
CA VAL A 66 -1.19 -2.62 2.49
C VAL A 66 -2.27 -1.92 3.32
N SER A 67 -2.93 -0.91 2.76
CA SER A 67 -4.01 -0.19 3.44
C SER A 67 -5.16 -1.11 3.84
N HIS A 68 -5.51 -2.10 3.00
CA HIS A 68 -6.53 -3.09 3.32
C HIS A 68 -6.11 -3.99 4.49
N ALA A 69 -4.90 -4.55 4.46
CA ALA A 69 -4.38 -5.37 5.55
C ALA A 69 -4.30 -4.59 6.86
N MET A 70 -3.89 -3.31 6.81
CA MET A 70 -3.80 -2.45 8.00
C MET A 70 -5.19 -2.08 8.55
N LEU A 71 -6.18 -1.85 7.69
CA LEU A 71 -7.57 -1.67 8.11
C LEU A 71 -8.10 -2.92 8.82
N LEU A 72 -7.85 -4.11 8.27
CA LEU A 72 -8.24 -5.37 8.90
C LEU A 72 -7.54 -5.56 10.24
N LYS A 73 -6.23 -5.25 10.33
CA LYS A 73 -5.47 -5.28 11.58
C LYS A 73 -6.07 -4.33 12.62
N GLN A 74 -6.45 -3.11 12.22
CA GLN A 74 -7.08 -2.15 13.11
C GLN A 74 -8.44 -2.67 13.63
N ARG A 75 -9.27 -3.21 12.74
CA ARG A 75 -10.59 -3.77 13.10
C ARG A 75 -10.47 -5.00 13.99
N ALA A 76 -9.53 -5.90 13.69
CA ALA A 76 -9.25 -7.08 14.49
C ALA A 76 -8.87 -6.74 15.94
N ASN A 77 -8.23 -5.58 16.15
CA ASN A 77 -7.78 -5.11 17.46
C ASN A 77 -8.69 -4.04 18.09
N ASP A 78 -9.83 -3.70 17.48
CA ASP A 78 -10.77 -2.73 18.06
C ASP A 78 -11.60 -3.39 19.17
N ILE A 79 -11.18 -3.18 20.41
CA ILE A 79 -11.87 -3.69 21.60
C ILE A 79 -13.29 -3.12 21.78
N SER A 80 -13.63 -2.03 21.09
CA SER A 80 -14.97 -1.43 21.12
C SER A 80 -15.97 -2.10 20.16
N ASP A 81 -15.48 -2.94 19.24
CA ASP A 81 -16.31 -3.72 18.31
C ASP A 81 -15.82 -5.19 18.21
N PRO A 82 -16.04 -6.00 19.26
CA PRO A 82 -15.58 -7.38 19.29
C PRO A 82 -16.29 -8.28 18.25
N LEU A 83 -17.51 -7.94 17.80
CA LEU A 83 -18.24 -8.70 16.79
C LEU A 83 -17.72 -8.41 15.37
N GLY A 84 -17.30 -7.18 15.08
CA GLY A 84 -16.63 -6.82 13.83
C GLY A 84 -15.15 -7.22 13.79
N GLY A 85 -14.48 -7.34 14.94
CA GLY A 85 -13.07 -7.72 15.04
C GLY A 85 -12.78 -9.20 14.75
N ILE A 86 -13.73 -10.10 15.03
CA ILE A 86 -13.57 -11.54 14.78
C ILE A 86 -13.46 -11.84 13.26
N PRO A 87 -14.40 -11.41 12.39
CA PRO A 87 -14.27 -11.57 10.93
C PRO A 87 -12.98 -10.96 10.38
N ALA A 88 -12.61 -9.76 10.86
CA ALA A 88 -11.41 -9.07 10.41
C ALA A 88 -10.12 -9.85 10.71
N SER A 89 -10.07 -10.56 11.85
CA SER A 89 -8.95 -11.43 12.21
C SER A 89 -8.77 -12.60 11.23
N PHE A 90 -9.87 -13.21 10.78
CA PHE A 90 -9.81 -14.31 9.80
C PHE A 90 -9.36 -13.84 8.41
N GLU A 91 -9.75 -12.64 8.01
CA GLU A 91 -9.37 -12.07 6.71
C GLU A 91 -7.95 -11.49 6.71
N LEU A 92 -7.40 -11.16 7.89
CA LEU A 92 -6.11 -10.50 8.03
C LEU A 92 -4.96 -11.32 7.45
N GLU A 93 -4.90 -12.62 7.71
CA GLU A 93 -3.84 -13.50 7.19
C GLU A 93 -3.81 -13.49 5.66
N THR A 94 -4.97 -13.66 5.02
CA THR A 94 -5.10 -13.61 3.55
C THR A 94 -4.71 -12.23 3.00
N ALA A 95 -5.05 -11.15 3.71
CA ALA A 95 -4.68 -9.80 3.31
C ALA A 95 -3.17 -9.58 3.41
N GLN A 96 -2.51 -10.08 4.46
CA GLN A 96 -1.05 -10.03 4.61
C GLN A 96 -0.33 -10.82 3.52
N GLU A 97 -0.80 -12.02 3.19
CA GLU A 97 -0.28 -12.78 2.05
C GLU A 97 -0.44 -12.02 0.73
N SER A 98 -1.59 -11.36 0.52
CA SER A 98 -1.81 -10.53 -0.66
C SER A 98 -0.86 -9.32 -0.72
N VAL A 99 -0.47 -8.74 0.42
CA VAL A 99 0.54 -7.67 0.48
C VAL A 99 1.88 -8.20 0.02
N ILE A 100 2.33 -9.33 0.56
CA ILE A 100 3.60 -9.97 0.17
C ILE A 100 3.59 -10.30 -1.32
N GLY A 101 2.52 -10.94 -1.82
CA GLY A 101 2.38 -11.29 -3.23
C GLY A 101 2.41 -10.08 -4.17
N SER A 102 1.92 -8.92 -3.72
CA SER A 102 1.92 -7.70 -4.53
C SER A 102 3.30 -7.03 -4.70
N LEU A 103 4.32 -7.46 -3.95
CA LEU A 103 5.72 -7.03 -4.17
C LEU A 103 6.34 -7.68 -5.40
N LYS A 104 5.92 -8.91 -5.76
CA LYS A 104 6.45 -9.66 -6.90
C LYS A 104 6.45 -8.87 -8.23
N PRO A 105 5.33 -8.28 -8.68
CA PRO A 105 5.33 -7.51 -9.93
C PRO A 105 6.27 -6.30 -9.87
N ILE A 106 6.40 -5.65 -8.72
CA ILE A 106 7.31 -4.51 -8.53
C ILE A 106 8.76 -4.97 -8.71
N TYR A 107 9.15 -6.07 -8.07
CA TYR A 107 10.49 -6.62 -8.20
C TYR A 107 10.81 -7.12 -9.62
N MET A 108 9.81 -7.64 -10.34
CA MET A 108 9.98 -8.00 -11.74
C MET A 108 10.30 -6.79 -12.63
N ILE A 109 9.61 -5.66 -12.42
CA ILE A 109 9.85 -4.41 -13.17
C ILE A 109 11.24 -3.86 -12.84
N LEU A 110 11.60 -3.81 -11.56
CA LEU A 110 12.88 -3.29 -11.10
C LEU A 110 14.09 -4.12 -11.57
N ASN A 111 13.89 -5.38 -11.95
CA ASN A 111 14.95 -6.27 -12.47
C ASN A 111 14.96 -6.38 -14.01
N ARG A 112 14.22 -5.53 -14.73
CA ARG A 112 14.32 -5.46 -16.19
C ARG A 112 15.70 -4.93 -16.60
N SER A 113 16.21 -5.36 -17.75
CA SER A 113 17.51 -4.92 -18.27
C SER A 113 17.60 -3.42 -18.56
N SER A 114 16.44 -2.76 -18.73
CA SER A 114 16.30 -1.32 -18.90
C SER A 114 16.47 -0.53 -17.60
N VAL A 115 16.41 -1.19 -16.43
CA VAL A 115 16.54 -0.56 -15.12
C VAL A 115 17.93 -0.87 -14.55
N PRO A 116 18.75 0.15 -14.21
CA PRO A 116 20.04 -0.10 -13.59
C PRO A 116 19.91 -0.82 -12.24
N GLN A 117 20.76 -1.81 -11.98
CA GLN A 117 20.69 -2.65 -10.77
C GLN A 117 20.75 -1.84 -9.46
N PHE A 118 21.50 -0.74 -9.43
CA PHE A 118 21.57 0.13 -8.25
C PHE A 118 20.23 0.80 -7.93
N VAL A 119 19.44 1.14 -8.95
CA VAL A 119 18.09 1.70 -8.80
C VAL A 119 17.16 0.64 -8.22
N SER A 120 17.23 -0.59 -8.74
CA SER A 120 16.46 -1.73 -8.21
C SER A 120 16.67 -1.88 -6.71
N THR A 121 17.92 -1.98 -6.26
CA THR A 121 18.25 -2.14 -4.83
C THR A 121 17.75 -0.96 -4.00
N GLN A 122 17.95 0.28 -4.46
CA GLN A 122 17.55 1.46 -3.69
C GLN A 122 16.04 1.60 -3.60
N VAL A 123 15.29 1.44 -4.70
CA VAL A 123 13.83 1.52 -4.69
C VAL A 123 13.22 0.42 -3.81
N GLN A 124 13.74 -0.81 -3.87
CA GLN A 124 13.28 -1.89 -3.00
C GLN A 124 13.50 -1.58 -1.51
N GLN A 125 14.67 -1.05 -1.16
CA GLN A 125 14.96 -0.66 0.22
C GLN A 125 14.05 0.48 0.67
N GLN A 126 13.86 1.50 -0.18
CA GLN A 126 13.02 2.66 0.10
C GLN A 126 11.55 2.29 0.34
N MET A 127 11.03 1.28 -0.38
CA MET A 127 9.70 0.77 -0.12
C MET A 127 9.58 0.07 1.24
N LYS A 128 10.60 -0.72 1.62
CA LYS A 128 10.66 -1.37 2.93
C LYS A 128 10.75 -0.33 4.05
N ASP A 129 11.63 0.67 3.89
CA ASP A 129 11.76 1.77 4.84
C ASP A 129 10.44 2.53 4.99
N GLY A 130 9.77 2.85 3.87
CA GLY A 130 8.49 3.55 3.90
C GLY A 130 7.41 2.77 4.65
N LEU A 131 7.37 1.44 4.49
CA LEU A 131 6.44 0.60 5.24
C LEU A 131 6.71 0.68 6.74
N ALA A 132 7.97 0.52 7.14
CA ALA A 132 8.37 0.59 8.54
C ALA A 132 8.09 1.97 9.16
N ILE A 133 8.37 3.05 8.43
CA ILE A 133 8.16 4.43 8.90
C ILE A 133 6.67 4.74 9.08
N CYS A 134 5.85 4.40 8.10
CA CYS A 134 4.46 4.87 8.07
C CYS A 134 3.47 3.90 8.73
N TYR A 135 3.78 2.60 8.83
CA TYR A 135 2.90 1.60 9.43
C TYR A 135 3.53 0.80 10.59
N GLY A 136 4.79 1.07 10.93
CA GLY A 136 5.55 0.32 11.93
C GLY A 136 6.23 -0.93 11.38
N GLU A 137 7.11 -1.54 12.18
CA GLU A 137 7.73 -2.82 11.84
C GLU A 137 6.64 -3.91 11.82
N SER A 138 6.62 -4.69 10.74
CA SER A 138 5.76 -5.87 10.57
C SER A 138 6.32 -7.07 11.30
#